data_AF-A0A2V5Z7A8-F1
#
_entry.id   AF-A0A2V5Z7A8-F1
#
_cell.length_a   1.000
_cell.length_b   1.000
_cell.length_c   1.000
_cell.angle_alpha   90.00
_cell.angle_beta   90.00
_cell.angle_gamma   90.00
#
_symmetry.space_group_name_H-M   'P 1'
#
loop_
_entity.id
_entity.type
_entity.pdbx_description
1 polymer ?
#
loop_
_entity_poly.entity_id
_entity_poly.type
_entity_poly.pdbx_seq_one_letter_code
_entity_poly.pdbx_strand_id
1 'polypeptide(L)'
;MSDSTSFDFRSSELVFDFLVAVFFDPSLSVLAVLRMPRDVVTALSHQTASTLRFRWNRASVDDPRIERIFWHEPPLSLTAANDI
;
A
#
# COMPACT_ATOMS: atom_id res chain seq x y z
N MET A 1 -13.80 -12.06 -3.28
CA MET A 1 -13.17 -11.97 -1.93
C MET A 1 -12.03 -10.97 -2.05
N SER A 2 -12.06 -9.89 -1.28
CA SER A 2 -10.99 -8.88 -1.29
C SER A 2 -9.92 -9.36 -0.31
N ASP A 3 -8.89 -10.02 -0.81
CA ASP A 3 -7.73 -10.36 0.03
C ASP A 3 -7.05 -9.05 0.43
N SER A 4 -7.26 -8.62 1.68
CA SER A 4 -6.62 -7.40 2.18
C SER A 4 -5.17 -7.72 2.52
N THR A 5 -4.22 -7.09 1.84
CA THR A 5 -2.81 -7.17 2.23
C THR A 5 -2.64 -6.57 3.62
N SER A 6 -2.18 -7.36 4.59
CA SER A 6 -1.98 -6.92 5.97
C SER A 6 -0.61 -7.29 6.49
N PHE A 7 -0.06 -6.42 7.33
CA PHE A 7 1.23 -6.58 7.99
C PHE A 7 1.02 -6.46 9.50
N ASP A 8 1.44 -7.47 10.25
CA ASP A 8 1.36 -7.48 11.71
C ASP A 8 2.75 -7.19 12.28
N PHE A 9 2.87 -6.12 13.06
CA PHE A 9 4.09 -5.70 13.73
C PHE A 9 3.95 -5.90 15.24
N ARG A 10 4.92 -6.53 15.88
CA ARG A 10 5.06 -6.43 17.35
C ARG A 10 5.57 -5.02 17.68
N SER A 11 5.27 -4.54 18.88
CA SER A 11 5.75 -3.20 19.30
C SER A 11 7.27 -3.07 19.25
N SER A 12 8.01 -4.15 19.47
CA SER A 12 9.48 -4.21 19.34
C SER A 12 9.97 -4.13 17.88
N GLU A 13 9.12 -4.41 16.90
CA GLU A 13 9.45 -4.45 15.48
C GLU A 13 9.18 -3.11 14.79
N LEU A 14 8.56 -2.15 15.48
CA LEU A 14 8.33 -0.80 14.96
C LEU A 14 9.58 0.10 14.97
N VAL A 15 10.78 -0.48 15.00
CA VAL A 15 12.05 0.27 14.95
C VAL A 15 12.51 0.36 13.49
N PHE A 16 11.81 1.17 12.70
CA PHE A 16 12.15 1.47 11.31
C PHE A 16 11.81 2.91 10.95
N ASP A 17 12.47 3.47 9.93
CA ASP A 17 12.16 4.81 9.43
C ASP A 17 10.99 4.79 8.43
N PHE A 18 10.97 3.78 7.57
CA PHE A 18 9.93 3.57 6.57
C PHE A 18 9.66 2.08 6.30
N LEU A 19 8.42 1.77 5.95
CA LEU A 19 7.99 0.48 5.41
C LEU A 19 7.94 0.59 3.89
N VAL A 20 8.57 -0.36 3.18
CA VAL A 20 8.46 -0.46 1.72
C VAL A 20 7.49 -1.58 1.36
N ALA A 21 6.43 -1.25 0.65
CA ALA A 21 5.51 -2.24 0.08
C ALA A 21 5.77 -2.36 -1.43
N VAL A 22 5.98 -3.60 -1.88
CA VAL A 22 6.13 -3.92 -3.30
C VAL A 22 4.98 -4.82 -3.71
N PHE A 23 4.22 -4.37 -4.71
CA PHE A 23 3.10 -5.11 -5.27
C PHE A 23 3.52 -5.74 -6.58
N PHE A 24 3.21 -7.02 -6.73
CA PHE A 24 3.50 -7.81 -7.93
C PHE A 24 2.22 -8.33 -8.53
N ASP A 25 2.20 -8.48 -9.85
CA ASP A 25 1.19 -9.28 -10.53
C ASP A 25 1.54 -10.79 -10.41
N PRO A 26 0.66 -11.70 -10.89
CA PRO A 26 0.95 -13.14 -10.88
C PRO A 26 2.17 -13.56 -11.71
N SER A 27 2.67 -12.71 -12.61
CA SER A 27 3.88 -12.94 -13.41
C SER A 27 5.15 -12.43 -12.74
N LEU A 28 5.04 -11.90 -11.51
CA LEU A 28 6.12 -11.22 -10.77
C LEU A 28 6.58 -9.91 -11.42
N SER A 29 5.77 -9.31 -12.28
CA SER A 29 5.98 -7.95 -12.75
C SER A 29 5.62 -6.98 -11.63
N VAL A 30 6.47 -5.98 -11.40
CA VAL A 30 6.22 -4.95 -10.37
C VAL A 30 5.06 -4.07 -10.81
N LEU A 31 4.02 -3.99 -9.98
CA LEU A 31 2.86 -3.12 -10.16
C LEU A 31 3.03 -1.80 -9.42
N ALA A 32 3.59 -1.83 -8.21
CA ALA A 32 3.80 -0.63 -7.42
C ALA A 32 4.93 -0.81 -6.41
N VAL A 33 5.67 0.27 -6.15
CA VAL A 33 6.62 0.38 -5.04
C VAL A 33 6.22 1.60 -4.23
N LEU A 34 5.91 1.39 -2.96
CA LEU A 34 5.47 2.42 -2.05
C LEU A 34 6.42 2.53 -0.87
N ARG A 35 6.67 3.76 -0.44
CA ARG A 35 7.41 4.05 0.79
C ARG A 35 6.49 4.76 1.77
N MET A 36 6.32 4.15 2.93
CA MET A 36 5.42 4.60 3.98
C MET A 36 6.24 4.98 5.20
N PRO A 37 6.26 6.26 5.60
CA PRO A 37 6.87 6.68 6.85
C PRO A 37 6.29 5.92 8.06
N ARG A 38 7.12 5.66 9.09
CA ARG A 38 6.68 4.92 10.30
C ARG A 38 5.47 5.54 11.00
N ASP A 39 5.40 6.87 11.07
CA ASP A 39 4.29 7.59 11.69
C ASP A 39 2.97 7.33 10.95
N VAL A 40 3.01 7.26 9.61
CA VAL A 40 1.86 6.88 8.77
C VAL A 40 1.45 5.44 9.05
N VAL A 41 2.41 4.50 9.05
CA VAL A 41 2.12 3.09 9.34
C VAL A 41 1.50 2.95 10.73
N THR A 42 2.03 3.64 11.73
CA THR A 42 1.52 3.58 13.11
C THR A 42 0.13 4.20 13.22
N ALA A 43 -0.10 5.36 12.59
CA ALA A 43 -1.39 6.06 12.64
C ALA A 43 -2.52 5.32 11.92
N LEU A 44 -2.20 4.62 10.83
CA LEU A 44 -3.17 3.84 10.05
C LEU A 44 -3.28 2.38 10.51
N SER A 45 -2.48 1.96 11.49
CA SER A 45 -2.55 0.62 12.07
C SER A 45 -3.63 0.52 13.14
N HIS A 46 -4.20 -0.67 13.28
CA HIS A 46 -5.08 -1.02 14.37
C HIS A 46 -4.36 -1.89 15.40
N GLN A 47 -4.45 -1.51 16.66
CA GLN A 47 -3.95 -2.33 17.76
C GLN A 47 -4.80 -3.60 17.89
N THR A 48 -4.15 -4.76 17.90
CA THR A 48 -4.73 -6.06 18.28
C THR A 48 -4.33 -6.40 19.72
N ALA A 49 -4.72 -7.58 20.21
CA ALA A 49 -4.35 -8.03 21.55
C ALA A 49 -2.83 -8.07 21.80
N SER A 50 -2.01 -8.23 20.76
CA SER A 50 -0.55 -8.38 20.90
C SER A 50 0.29 -7.74 19.79
N THR A 51 -0.33 -7.17 18.76
CA THR A 51 0.37 -6.59 17.59
C THR A 51 -0.30 -5.31 17.12
N LEU A 52 0.42 -4.52 16.32
CA LEU A 52 -0.11 -3.45 15.49
C LEU A 52 -0.29 -3.97 14.08
N ARG A 53 -1.54 -4.00 13.62
CA ARG A 53 -1.92 -4.48 12.30
C ARG A 53 -2.09 -3.32 11.35
N PHE A 54 -1.20 -3.21 10.38
CA PHE A 54 -1.36 -2.33 9.23
C PHE A 54 -2.10 -3.07 8.11
N ARG A 55 -3.07 -2.43 7.47
CA ARG A 55 -3.76 -2.98 6.29
C ARG A 55 -3.64 -2.03 5.13
N TRP A 56 -3.32 -2.57 3.96
CA TRP A 56 -3.48 -1.82 2.73
C TRP A 56 -4.97 -1.69 2.42
N ASN A 57 -5.48 -0.47 2.47
CA ASN A 57 -6.88 -0.14 2.25
C ASN A 57 -7.00 1.25 1.61
N ARG A 58 -8.24 1.72 1.42
CA ARG A 58 -8.51 3.03 0.81
C ARG A 58 -7.88 4.21 1.57
N ALA A 59 -7.87 4.18 2.91
CA ALA A 59 -7.24 5.25 3.69
C ALA A 59 -5.72 5.31 3.43
N SER A 60 -5.07 4.16 3.29
CA SER A 60 -3.65 4.09 2.90
C SER A 60 -3.43 4.60 1.47
N VAL A 61 -4.28 4.22 0.52
CA VAL A 61 -4.18 4.65 -0.89
C VAL A 61 -4.27 6.19 -1.04
N ASP A 62 -5.13 6.80 -0.24
CA ASP A 62 -5.45 8.23 -0.29
C ASP A 62 -4.58 9.08 0.65
N ASP A 63 -3.72 8.49 1.50
CA ASP A 63 -2.85 9.25 2.41
C ASP A 63 -1.70 9.91 1.64
N PRO A 64 -1.61 11.26 1.60
CA PRO A 64 -0.63 11.98 0.81
C PRO A 64 0.81 11.84 1.32
N ARG A 65 1.00 11.31 2.54
CA ARG A 65 2.34 11.08 3.12
C ARG A 65 2.98 9.79 2.59
N ILE A 66 2.21 8.93 1.91
CA ILE A 66 2.75 7.71 1.29
C ILE A 66 3.34 8.07 -0.06
N GLU A 67 4.65 7.82 -0.21
CA GLU A 67 5.38 8.11 -1.42
C GLU A 67 5.23 6.95 -2.43
N ARG A 68 4.77 7.28 -3.64
CA ARG A 68 4.68 6.34 -4.77
C ARG A 68 5.99 6.36 -5.54
N ILE A 69 6.93 5.50 -5.16
CA ILE A 69 8.24 5.37 -5.84
C ILE A 69 8.05 4.86 -7.27
N PHE A 70 7.17 3.88 -7.44
CA PHE A 70 6.78 3.34 -8.74
C PHE A 70 5.30 2.99 -8.73
N TRP A 71 4.62 3.25 -9.84
CA TRP A 71 3.24 2.86 -10.05
C TRP A 71 3.04 2.52 -11.52
N HIS A 72 2.69 1.27 -11.80
CA HIS A 72 2.37 0.83 -13.15
C HIS A 72 1.02 1.46 -13.53
N GLU A 73 1.05 2.49 -14.37
CA GLU A 73 -0.17 3.01 -15.00
C GLU A 73 -0.61 2.01 -16.07
N PRO A 74 -1.81 1.42 -15.96
CA PRO A 74 -2.35 0.68 -17.08
C PRO A 74 -2.49 1.63 -18.27
N PRO A 75 -2.20 1.18 -19.49
CA PRO A 75 -2.40 2.01 -20.68
C PRO A 75 -3.85 2.51 -20.68
N LEU A 76 -4.02 3.83 -20.85
CA LEU A 76 -5.34 4.44 -20.97
C LEU A 76 -6.10 3.69 -22.07
N SER A 77 -7.13 2.94 -21.70
CA SER A 77 -8.03 2.33 -22.67
C SER A 77 -8.59 3.45 -23.54
N LEU A 78 -8.28 3.42 -24.84
CA LEU A 78 -8.84 4.28 -25.87
C LEU A 78 -10.34 3.95 -26.05
N THR A 79 -11.15 4.24 -25.04
CA THR A 79 -12.61 4.06 -25.07
C THR A 79 -13.34 5.40 -24.97
N ALA A 80 -12.69 6.47 -25.44
CA ALA A 80 -13.28 7.82 -25.55
C ALA A 80 -13.23 8.34 -27.00
N ALA A 81 -13.37 7.46 -28.00
CA ALA A 81 -13.28 7.82 -29.42
C ALA A 81 -14.49 7.38 -30.25
N ASN A 82 -15.67 7.18 -29.64
CA ASN A 82 -16.87 6.78 -30.38
C ASN A 82 -18.17 7.48 -29.93
N ASP A 83 -18.06 8.75 -29.53
CA ASP A 83 -19.21 9.66 -29.45
C ASP A 83 -18.99 10.84 -30.43
N ILE A 84 -19.27 10.61 -31.72
CA ILE A 84 -19.66 11.63 -32.70
C ILE A 84 -20.86 11.09 -33.47
#